data_AF-A0A6P7GEP7-F1
#
_entry.id   AF-A0A6P7GEP7-F1
#
_cell.length_a   1.000
_cell.length_b   1.000
_cell.length_c   1.000
_cell.angle_alpha   90.00
_cell.angle_beta   90.00
_cell.angle_gamma   90.00
#
_symmetry.space_group_name_H-M   'P 1'
#
loop_
_entity.id
_entity.type
_entity.pdbx_description
1 polymer ?
#
loop_
_entity_poly.entity_id
_entity_poly.type
_entity_poly.pdbx_seq_one_letter_code
_entity_poly.pdbx_strand_id
1 'polypeptide(L)'
;MDLLGSIMNSMDKPPSLTEKEKQLKKKRKEEIERRQNEEKDKLKRFKDRVEAKLLSHFKDTSNLTLKFEPMDQICRSIVHELAEACGLLSFAFGIDGVDRYIRVYKKEYPPCEDELAARRRGEPWNEEVKRRLIEKRRLDNLDDQEQECSSKKSKKFIPNSNYKDKYVHLIGEDAALKAAMKTQTNKSYGYVPSENKKDVRSIEQTMADIMAKKKQKLHTDPSESSSSALSET
;
A
#
# COMPACT_ATOMS: atom_id res chain seq x y z
N MET A 1 -3.37 -30.37 -78.88
CA MET A 1 -1.96 -30.54 -78.51
C MET A 1 -1.64 -29.57 -77.40
N ASP A 2 -1.14 -30.06 -76.26
CA ASP A 2 -0.84 -29.23 -75.09
C ASP A 2 0.53 -28.57 -75.23
N LEU A 3 0.52 -27.32 -75.67
CA LEU A 3 1.71 -26.53 -75.99
C LEU A 3 2.54 -26.20 -74.74
N LEU A 4 1.87 -26.00 -73.60
CA LEU A 4 2.52 -25.77 -72.30
C LEU A 4 3.27 -27.02 -71.83
N GLY A 5 2.70 -28.21 -72.02
CA GLY A 5 3.36 -29.48 -71.74
C GLY A 5 4.61 -29.74 -72.60
N SER A 6 4.61 -29.30 -73.87
CA SER A 6 5.80 -29.37 -74.73
C SER A 6 6.90 -28.39 -74.31
N ILE A 7 6.54 -27.17 -73.88
CA ILE A 7 7.50 -26.16 -73.41
C ILE A 7 8.09 -26.54 -72.04
N MET A 8 7.29 -27.09 -71.12
CA MET A 8 7.80 -27.54 -69.82
C MET A 8 8.72 -28.75 -69.90
N ASN A 9 8.52 -29.65 -70.87
CA ASN A 9 9.39 -30.81 -71.08
C ASN A 9 10.67 -30.48 -71.87
N SER A 10 10.73 -29.36 -72.58
CA SER A 10 11.93 -28.91 -73.31
C SER A 10 12.89 -28.07 -72.46
N MET A 11 12.49 -27.67 -71.24
CA MET A 11 13.38 -27.04 -70.28
C MET A 11 14.36 -28.06 -69.69
N ASP A 12 15.64 -27.66 -69.53
CA ASP A 12 16.64 -28.47 -68.86
C ASP A 12 16.17 -28.82 -67.44
N LYS A 13 16.07 -30.12 -67.17
CA LYS A 13 15.67 -30.60 -65.85
C LYS A 13 16.71 -30.14 -64.83
N PRO A 14 16.28 -29.64 -63.65
CA PRO A 14 17.22 -29.31 -62.60
C PRO A 14 18.07 -30.56 -62.28
N PRO A 15 19.36 -30.39 -61.96
CA PRO A 15 20.28 -31.51 -61.77
C PRO A 15 19.69 -32.49 -60.75
N SER A 16 19.32 -33.68 -61.24
CA SER A 16 18.77 -34.73 -60.40
C SER A 16 19.90 -35.33 -59.57
N LEU A 17 19.73 -35.39 -58.24
CA LEU A 17 20.73 -35.97 -57.35
C LEU A 17 21.10 -37.39 -57.79
N THR A 18 22.40 -37.64 -57.91
CA THR A 18 22.97 -38.95 -58.23
C THR A 18 22.55 -39.97 -57.17
N GLU A 19 22.38 -41.26 -57.50
CA GLU A 19 21.99 -42.29 -56.52
C GLU A 19 22.91 -42.32 -55.27
N LYS A 20 24.22 -42.11 -55.47
CA LYS A 20 25.21 -41.99 -54.39
C LYS A 20 24.92 -40.79 -53.47
N GLU A 21 24.52 -39.65 -54.04
CA GLU A 21 24.17 -38.44 -53.28
C GLU A 21 22.86 -38.61 -52.51
N LYS A 22 21.88 -39.31 -53.10
CA LYS A 22 20.62 -39.68 -52.42
C LYS A 22 20.89 -40.58 -51.21
N GLN A 23 21.75 -41.59 -51.36
CA GLN A 23 22.15 -42.45 -50.24
C GLN A 23 22.90 -41.68 -49.14
N LEU A 24 23.81 -40.77 -49.51
CA LEU A 24 24.53 -39.95 -48.55
C LEU A 24 23.58 -39.01 -47.78
N LYS A 25 22.60 -38.40 -48.47
CA LYS A 25 21.59 -37.53 -47.85
C LYS A 25 20.68 -38.30 -46.91
N LYS A 26 20.30 -39.54 -47.26
CA LYS A 26 19.51 -40.43 -46.40
C LYS A 26 20.28 -40.78 -45.11
N LYS A 27 21.55 -41.19 -45.22
CA LYS A 27 22.40 -41.49 -44.04
C LYS A 27 22.56 -40.28 -43.11
N ARG A 28 22.79 -39.08 -43.66
CA ARG A 28 22.86 -37.85 -42.85
C ARG A 28 21.54 -37.56 -42.13
N LYS A 29 20.40 -37.77 -42.80
CA LYS A 29 19.08 -37.58 -42.20
C LYS A 29 18.84 -38.57 -41.04
N GLU A 30 19.15 -39.84 -41.25
CA GLU A 30 19.04 -40.88 -40.22
C GLU A 30 19.94 -40.60 -39.01
N GLU A 31 21.17 -40.11 -39.22
CA GLU A 31 22.08 -39.76 -38.12
C GLU A 31 21.56 -38.55 -37.31
N ILE A 32 21.02 -37.54 -37.99
CA ILE A 32 20.40 -36.37 -37.34
C ILE A 32 19.16 -36.81 -36.55
N GLU A 33 18.31 -37.66 -37.12
CA GLU A 33 17.11 -38.17 -36.47
C GLU A 33 17.45 -39.01 -35.23
N ARG A 34 18.48 -39.87 -35.33
CA ARG A 34 18.99 -40.63 -34.19
C ARG A 34 19.47 -39.71 -33.07
N ARG A 35 20.26 -38.69 -33.39
CA ARG A 35 20.76 -37.71 -32.41
C ARG A 35 19.60 -36.95 -31.74
N GLN A 36 18.63 -36.50 -32.53
CA GLN A 36 17.43 -35.84 -32.01
C GLN A 36 16.61 -36.76 -31.10
N ASN A 37 16.47 -38.04 -31.45
CA ASN A 37 15.75 -38.99 -30.62
C ASN A 37 16.48 -39.24 -29.28
N GLU A 38 17.81 -39.37 -29.32
CA GLU A 38 18.63 -39.49 -28.10
C GLU A 38 18.50 -38.25 -27.20
N GLU A 39 18.50 -37.05 -27.76
CA GLU A 39 18.28 -35.81 -27.01
C GLU A 39 16.88 -35.75 -26.38
N LYS A 40 15.85 -36.12 -27.14
CA LYS A 40 14.47 -36.23 -26.63
C LYS A 40 14.37 -37.25 -25.50
N ASP A 41 15.01 -38.40 -25.63
CA ASP A 41 14.98 -39.45 -24.62
C ASP A 41 15.74 -39.02 -23.34
N LYS A 42 16.88 -38.33 -23.48
CA LYS A 42 17.58 -37.71 -22.34
C LYS A 42 16.68 -36.72 -21.60
N LEU A 43 15.95 -35.91 -22.36
CA LEU A 43 15.07 -34.88 -21.81
C LEU A 43 13.84 -35.48 -21.11
N LYS A 44 13.24 -36.52 -21.68
CA LYS A 44 12.16 -37.29 -21.03
C LYS A 44 12.63 -37.90 -19.71
N ARG A 45 13.77 -38.60 -19.73
CA ARG A 45 14.37 -39.16 -18.50
C ARG A 45 14.65 -38.08 -17.46
N PHE A 46 15.03 -36.88 -17.87
CA PHE A 46 15.20 -35.75 -16.95
C PHE A 46 13.86 -35.29 -16.36
N LYS A 47 12.82 -35.14 -17.19
CA LYS A 47 11.45 -34.81 -16.76
C LYS A 47 10.97 -35.79 -15.68
N ASP A 48 11.07 -37.08 -15.95
CA ASP A 48 10.62 -38.13 -15.01
C ASP A 48 11.40 -38.08 -13.67
N ARG A 49 12.71 -37.83 -13.73
CA ARG A 49 13.54 -37.67 -12.52
C ARG A 49 13.15 -36.45 -11.70
N VAL A 50 12.89 -35.32 -12.36
CA VAL A 50 12.48 -34.08 -11.68
C VAL A 50 11.11 -34.24 -11.06
N GLU A 51 10.17 -34.85 -11.76
CA GLU A 51 8.82 -35.12 -11.27
C GLU A 51 8.86 -36.00 -10.01
N ALA A 52 9.58 -37.12 -10.05
CA ALA A 52 9.76 -37.98 -8.89
C ALA A 52 10.44 -37.24 -7.71
N LYS A 53 11.41 -36.37 -7.99
CA LYS A 53 12.08 -35.55 -6.98
C LYS A 53 11.15 -34.51 -6.35
N LEU A 54 10.30 -33.86 -7.13
CA LEU A 54 9.31 -32.91 -6.62
C LEU A 54 8.29 -33.62 -5.73
N LEU A 55 7.73 -34.73 -6.20
CA LEU A 55 6.74 -35.51 -5.46
C LEU A 55 7.31 -36.04 -4.14
N SER A 56 8.52 -36.59 -4.15
CA SER A 56 9.16 -37.11 -2.93
C SER A 56 9.52 -36.01 -1.94
N HIS A 57 10.10 -34.89 -2.40
CA HIS A 57 10.55 -33.81 -1.52
C HIS A 57 9.38 -33.07 -0.84
N PHE A 58 8.33 -32.79 -1.60
CA PHE A 58 7.17 -32.02 -1.11
C PHE A 58 6.09 -32.88 -0.44
N LYS A 59 6.24 -34.20 -0.43
CA LYS A 59 5.42 -35.11 0.39
C LYS A 59 5.54 -34.79 1.89
N ASP A 60 6.73 -34.41 2.33
CA ASP A 60 6.96 -34.00 3.71
C ASP A 60 6.53 -32.54 3.94
N THR A 61 5.78 -32.30 5.01
CA THR A 61 5.28 -30.96 5.33
C THR A 61 6.40 -29.98 5.67
N SER A 62 7.48 -30.45 6.31
CA SER A 62 8.64 -29.67 6.74
C SER A 62 9.44 -29.03 5.60
N ASN A 63 9.42 -29.65 4.42
CA ASN A 63 10.16 -29.18 3.26
C ASN A 63 9.40 -28.05 2.55
N LEU A 64 9.69 -26.81 2.93
CA LEU A 64 9.05 -25.61 2.35
C LEU A 64 9.63 -25.22 0.99
N THR A 65 10.93 -25.45 0.79
CA THR A 65 11.66 -24.99 -0.40
C THR A 65 12.59 -26.07 -0.94
N LEU A 66 12.83 -26.03 -2.25
CA LEU A 66 13.78 -26.91 -2.94
C LEU A 66 14.68 -26.08 -3.86
N LYS A 67 16.00 -26.21 -3.70
CA LYS A 67 17.00 -25.60 -4.58
C LYS A 67 17.45 -26.63 -5.61
N PHE A 68 17.44 -26.26 -6.89
CA PHE A 68 18.07 -27.03 -7.95
C PHE A 68 19.48 -26.51 -8.26
N GLU A 69 20.29 -27.35 -8.89
CA GLU A 69 21.58 -26.96 -9.43
C GLU A 69 21.42 -26.01 -10.63
N PRO A 70 22.42 -25.17 -10.93
CA PRO A 70 22.45 -24.41 -12.17
C PRO A 70 22.30 -25.33 -13.38
N MET A 71 21.41 -24.99 -14.31
CA MET A 71 21.14 -25.84 -15.47
C MET A 71 20.78 -24.99 -16.71
N ASP A 72 20.85 -25.63 -17.87
CA ASP A 72 20.54 -25.00 -19.15
C ASP A 72 19.07 -24.54 -19.24
N GLN A 73 18.79 -23.60 -20.16
CA GLN A 73 17.48 -22.98 -20.35
C GLN A 73 16.36 -24.02 -20.57
N ILE A 74 16.62 -25.06 -21.37
CA ILE A 74 15.60 -26.08 -21.68
C ILE A 74 15.25 -26.87 -20.41
N CYS A 75 16.26 -27.35 -19.67
CA CYS A 75 16.05 -28.06 -18.41
C CYS A 75 15.33 -27.17 -17.39
N ARG A 76 15.68 -25.88 -17.33
CA ARG A 76 15.00 -24.90 -16.48
C ARG A 76 13.53 -24.75 -16.82
N SER A 77 13.19 -24.64 -18.10
CA SER A 77 11.80 -24.55 -18.57
C SER A 77 10.98 -25.76 -18.12
N ILE A 78 11.56 -26.96 -18.18
CA ILE A 78 10.88 -28.20 -17.75
C ILE A 78 10.59 -28.18 -16.25
N VAL A 79 11.53 -27.72 -15.42
CA VAL A 79 11.30 -27.60 -13.98
C VAL A 79 10.18 -26.60 -13.69
N HIS A 80 10.12 -25.48 -14.41
CA HIS A 80 9.03 -24.51 -14.29
C HIS A 80 7.66 -25.12 -14.66
N GLU A 81 7.57 -25.81 -15.80
CA GLU A 81 6.35 -26.50 -16.26
C GLU A 81 5.87 -27.54 -15.25
N LEU A 82 6.78 -28.40 -14.76
CA LEU A 82 6.45 -29.42 -13.77
C LEU A 82 6.05 -28.82 -12.42
N ALA A 83 6.75 -27.78 -11.97
CA ALA A 83 6.40 -27.10 -10.73
C ALA A 83 5.00 -26.49 -10.81
N GLU A 84 4.66 -25.84 -11.94
CA GLU A 84 3.33 -25.28 -12.19
C GLU A 84 2.26 -26.37 -12.22
N ALA A 85 2.52 -27.50 -12.87
CA ALA A 85 1.62 -28.66 -12.90
C ALA A 85 1.36 -29.24 -11.50
N CYS A 86 2.36 -29.25 -10.63
CA CYS A 86 2.22 -29.65 -9.22
C CYS A 86 1.62 -28.54 -8.32
N GLY A 87 1.28 -27.37 -8.87
CA GLY A 87 0.76 -26.24 -8.09
C GLY A 87 1.79 -25.57 -7.18
N LEU A 88 3.08 -25.69 -7.50
CA LEU A 88 4.20 -25.08 -6.77
C LEU A 88 4.64 -23.77 -7.44
N LEU A 89 5.26 -22.89 -6.66
CA LEU A 89 5.83 -21.64 -7.16
C LEU A 89 7.30 -21.84 -7.53
N SER A 90 7.70 -21.45 -8.73
CA SER A 90 9.07 -21.62 -9.20
C SER A 90 9.68 -20.27 -9.60
N PHE A 91 10.90 -20.01 -9.14
CA PHE A 91 11.64 -18.79 -9.43
C PHE A 91 13.08 -19.11 -9.87
N ALA A 92 13.55 -18.44 -10.90
CA ALA A 92 14.93 -18.54 -11.37
C ALA A 92 15.77 -17.37 -10.84
N PHE A 93 16.98 -17.67 -10.38
CA PHE A 93 17.96 -16.70 -9.88
C PHE A 93 19.32 -16.96 -10.51
N GLY A 94 20.17 -15.93 -10.54
CA GLY A 94 21.51 -16.00 -11.16
C GLY A 94 21.54 -15.52 -12.60
N ILE A 95 22.71 -15.64 -13.22
CA ILE A 95 23.02 -15.10 -14.56
C ILE A 95 22.92 -16.22 -15.59
N ASP A 96 22.24 -15.92 -16.70
CA ASP A 96 22.03 -16.87 -17.80
C ASP A 96 23.36 -17.34 -18.39
N GLY A 97 23.55 -18.66 -18.52
CA GLY A 97 24.79 -19.26 -19.04
C GLY A 97 25.95 -19.40 -18.05
N VAL A 98 25.83 -18.88 -16.82
CA VAL A 98 26.88 -19.01 -15.79
C VAL A 98 26.40 -19.87 -14.63
N ASP A 99 25.45 -19.37 -13.84
CA ASP A 99 25.04 -19.98 -12.57
C ASP A 99 23.52 -19.95 -12.36
N ARG A 100 22.74 -19.71 -13.42
CA ARG A 100 21.28 -19.59 -13.31
C ARG A 100 20.65 -20.88 -12.79
N TYR A 101 20.11 -20.83 -11.59
CA TYR A 101 19.47 -21.95 -10.90
C TYR A 101 17.99 -21.66 -10.64
N ILE A 102 17.23 -22.72 -10.39
CA ILE A 102 15.80 -22.63 -10.02
C ILE A 102 15.62 -22.97 -8.55
N ARG A 103 14.71 -22.26 -7.91
CA ARG A 103 14.19 -22.60 -6.59
C ARG A 103 12.67 -22.72 -6.65
N VAL A 104 12.17 -23.78 -6.04
CA VAL A 104 10.74 -24.10 -5.98
C VAL A 104 10.26 -23.94 -4.54
N TYR A 105 9.06 -23.39 -4.38
CA TYR A 105 8.39 -23.07 -3.12
C TYR A 105 6.98 -23.66 -3.11
N LYS A 106 6.48 -24.04 -1.93
CA LYS A 106 5.05 -24.37 -1.77
C LYS A 106 4.20 -23.13 -1.99
N LYS A 107 3.04 -23.30 -2.63
CA LYS A 107 2.08 -22.20 -2.85
C LYS A 107 1.47 -21.67 -1.55
N GLU A 108 1.38 -22.51 -0.53
CA GLU A 108 0.90 -22.14 0.82
C GLU A 108 1.87 -21.20 1.55
N TYR A 109 3.18 -21.32 1.25
CA TYR A 109 4.21 -20.49 1.86
C TYR A 109 5.01 -19.77 0.75
N PRO A 110 4.41 -18.75 0.11
CA PRO A 110 5.09 -18.00 -0.93
C PRO A 110 6.29 -17.25 -0.34
N PRO A 111 7.39 -17.10 -1.11
CA PRO A 111 8.53 -16.31 -0.66
C PRO A 111 8.14 -14.84 -0.49
N CYS A 112 8.77 -14.17 0.47
CA CYS A 112 8.58 -12.74 0.66
C CYS A 112 9.22 -11.95 -0.50
N GLU A 113 8.71 -10.76 -0.83
CA GLU A 113 9.30 -9.93 -1.89
C GLU A 113 10.73 -9.51 -1.53
N ASP A 114 10.97 -9.13 -0.27
CA ASP A 114 12.31 -8.81 0.24
C ASP A 114 13.29 -9.97 0.07
N GLU A 115 12.78 -11.19 0.28
CA GLU A 115 13.52 -12.44 0.13
C GLU A 115 13.89 -12.70 -1.34
N LEU A 116 12.96 -12.44 -2.26
CA LEU A 116 13.21 -12.53 -3.70
C LEU A 116 14.23 -11.49 -4.15
N ALA A 117 14.11 -10.25 -3.66
CA ALA A 117 15.01 -9.15 -4.00
C ALA A 117 16.44 -9.40 -3.51
N ALA A 118 16.62 -9.85 -2.27
CA ALA A 118 17.92 -10.24 -1.72
C ALA A 118 18.58 -11.33 -2.57
N ARG A 119 17.81 -12.35 -2.96
CA ARG A 119 18.34 -13.42 -3.83
C ARG A 119 18.66 -12.96 -5.25
N ARG A 120 17.90 -12.02 -5.83
CA ARG A 120 18.24 -11.42 -7.13
C ARG A 120 19.55 -10.64 -7.08
N ARG A 121 19.86 -10.02 -5.93
CA ARG A 121 21.16 -9.36 -5.68
C ARG A 121 22.30 -10.34 -5.37
N GLY A 122 21.99 -11.60 -5.09
CA GLY A 122 22.98 -12.60 -4.67
C GLY A 122 23.33 -12.54 -3.18
N GLU A 123 22.54 -11.83 -2.38
CA GLU A 123 22.73 -11.75 -0.93
C GLU A 123 22.20 -13.03 -0.24
N PRO A 124 22.87 -13.51 0.82
CA PRO A 124 22.38 -14.64 1.60
C PRO A 124 21.11 -14.23 2.36
N TRP A 125 20.07 -15.06 2.26
CA TRP A 125 18.82 -14.90 3.01
C TRP A 125 18.73 -15.92 4.14
N ASN A 126 19.03 -15.47 5.36
CA ASN A 126 18.89 -16.25 6.59
C ASN A 126 17.78 -15.67 7.47
N GLU A 127 17.24 -16.46 8.41
CA GLU A 127 16.23 -15.99 9.36
C GLU A 127 16.69 -14.77 10.18
N GLU A 128 17.99 -14.66 10.44
CA GLU A 128 18.58 -13.51 11.12
C GLU A 128 18.53 -12.25 10.25
N VAL A 129 18.81 -12.37 8.95
CA VAL A 129 18.67 -11.26 8.00
C VAL A 129 17.22 -10.81 7.91
N LYS A 130 16.28 -11.77 7.87
CA LYS A 130 14.84 -11.49 7.94
C LYS A 130 14.47 -10.69 9.20
N ARG A 131 14.96 -11.10 10.37
CA ARG A 131 14.72 -10.40 11.64
C ARG A 131 15.29 -8.98 11.62
N ARG A 132 16.54 -8.81 11.19
CA ARG A 132 17.18 -7.49 11.08
C ARG A 132 16.42 -6.56 10.12
N LEU A 133 15.89 -7.08 9.02
CA LEU A 133 15.13 -6.29 8.07
C LEU A 133 13.78 -5.81 8.65
N ILE A 134 13.10 -6.69 9.39
CA ILE A 134 11.85 -6.35 10.10
C ILE A 134 12.12 -5.30 11.18
N GLU A 135 13.18 -5.47 11.96
CA GLU A 135 13.57 -4.54 13.01
C GLU A 135 13.96 -3.17 12.44
N LYS A 136 14.73 -3.17 11.34
CA LYS A 136 15.08 -1.94 10.63
C LYS A 136 13.85 -1.21 10.12
N ARG A 137 12.91 -1.91 9.47
CA ARG A 137 11.64 -1.31 9.00
C ARG A 137 10.82 -0.74 10.16
N ARG A 138 10.82 -1.41 11.32
CA ARG A 138 10.15 -0.90 12.52
C ARG A 138 10.80 0.38 13.04
N LEU A 139 12.13 0.44 13.02
CA LEU A 139 12.88 1.61 13.45
C LEU A 139 12.66 2.78 12.48
N ASP A 140 12.77 2.55 11.18
CA ASP A 140 12.54 3.56 10.14
C ASP A 140 11.12 4.15 10.25
N ASN A 141 10.09 3.31 10.48
CA ASN A 141 8.72 3.79 10.69
C ASN A 141 8.55 4.64 11.96
N LEU A 142 9.30 4.34 13.03
CA LEU A 142 9.26 5.12 14.28
C LEU A 142 9.95 6.48 14.07
N ASP A 143 11.08 6.50 13.37
CA ASP A 143 11.81 7.72 13.03
C ASP A 143 10.94 8.62 12.13
N ASP A 144 10.28 8.06 11.11
CA ASP A 144 9.35 8.79 10.25
C ASP A 144 8.17 9.36 11.05
N GLN A 145 7.60 8.58 11.99
CA GLN A 145 6.53 9.05 12.85
C GLN A 145 6.99 10.18 13.79
N GLU A 146 8.20 10.09 14.34
CA GLU A 146 8.77 11.15 15.17
C GLU A 146 9.07 12.40 14.35
N GLN A 147 9.60 12.25 13.13
CA GLN A 147 9.82 13.36 12.21
C GLN A 147 8.51 14.04 11.81
N GLU A 148 7.47 13.28 11.48
CA GLU A 148 6.13 13.82 11.22
C GLU A 148 5.55 14.52 12.45
N CYS A 149 5.66 13.92 13.64
CA CYS A 149 5.21 14.56 14.88
C CYS A 149 6.02 15.84 15.16
N SER A 150 7.31 15.87 14.85
CA SER A 150 8.17 17.05 14.99
C SER A 150 7.86 18.15 13.98
N SER A 151 7.46 17.80 12.74
CA SER A 151 7.06 18.76 11.72
C SER A 151 5.64 19.30 11.95
N LYS A 152 4.75 18.47 12.53
CA LYS A 152 3.40 18.84 12.99
C LYS A 152 3.40 19.63 14.31
N LYS A 153 4.50 19.68 15.06
CA LYS A 153 4.68 20.70 16.12
C LYS A 153 4.68 22.04 15.41
N SER A 154 3.53 22.71 15.42
CA SER A 154 3.34 24.02 14.80
C SER A 154 4.49 24.92 15.19
N LYS A 155 5.35 25.25 14.21
CA LYS A 155 6.31 26.35 14.38
C LYS A 155 5.45 27.54 14.77
N LYS A 156 5.59 28.01 16.02
CA LYS A 156 4.84 29.17 16.51
C LYS A 156 5.06 30.26 15.49
N PHE A 157 4.03 30.57 14.69
CA PHE A 157 4.12 31.58 13.66
C PHE A 157 4.21 32.91 14.38
N ILE A 158 5.42 33.43 14.51
CA ILE A 158 5.68 34.76 15.04
C ILE A 158 5.69 35.68 13.82
N PRO A 159 4.63 36.48 13.59
CA PRO A 159 4.62 37.42 12.47
C PRO A 159 5.78 38.40 12.61
N ASN A 160 6.50 38.65 11.50
CA ASN A 160 7.70 39.49 11.46
C ASN A 160 7.45 40.95 11.86
N SER A 161 6.20 41.41 11.80
CA SER A 161 5.80 42.75 12.24
C SER A 161 4.42 42.69 12.87
N ASN A 162 4.24 43.38 13.99
CA ASN A 162 2.94 43.50 14.63
C ASN A 162 2.09 44.50 13.84
N TYR A 163 1.07 44.02 13.12
CA TYR A 163 0.16 44.86 12.30
C TYR A 163 -0.50 46.00 13.08
N LYS A 164 -0.59 45.88 14.42
CA LYS A 164 -1.09 46.91 15.31
C LYS A 164 -0.26 48.20 15.22
N ASP A 165 1.05 48.09 15.00
CA ASP A 165 1.98 49.21 14.95
C ASP A 165 1.67 50.15 13.78
N LYS A 166 1.10 49.61 12.68
CA LYS A 166 0.66 50.39 11.52
C LYS A 166 -0.39 51.45 11.89
N TYR A 167 -1.23 51.22 12.89
CA TYR A 167 -2.34 52.12 13.25
C TYR A 167 -2.14 52.87 14.56
N VAL A 168 -0.99 52.70 15.22
CA VAL A 168 -0.68 53.38 16.49
C VAL A 168 -0.77 54.90 16.32
N HIS A 169 -0.33 55.45 15.19
CA HIS A 169 -0.42 56.88 14.90
C HIS A 169 -1.87 57.40 14.73
N LEU A 170 -2.82 56.53 14.38
CA LEU A 170 -4.22 56.89 14.14
C LEU A 170 -5.09 56.74 15.40
N ILE A 171 -4.78 55.75 16.23
CA ILE A 171 -5.55 55.40 17.43
C ILE A 171 -4.91 56.02 18.69
N GLY A 172 -3.59 56.20 18.71
CA GLY A 172 -2.80 56.60 19.88
C GLY A 172 -2.46 55.42 20.78
N GLU A 173 -1.21 55.33 21.21
CA GLU A 173 -0.70 54.22 22.04
C GLU A 173 -1.44 54.15 23.40
N ASP A 174 -1.70 55.31 24.00
CA ASP A 174 -2.42 55.45 25.27
C ASP A 174 -3.90 55.07 25.19
N ALA A 175 -4.56 55.36 24.06
CA ALA A 175 -5.96 55.00 23.86
C ALA A 175 -6.09 53.48 23.63
N ALA A 176 -5.13 52.88 22.92
CA ALA A 176 -5.06 51.44 22.72
C ALA A 176 -4.84 50.69 24.05
N LEU A 177 -3.98 51.19 24.95
CA LEU A 177 -3.78 50.61 26.30
C LEU A 177 -5.05 50.68 27.16
N LYS A 178 -5.74 51.82 27.16
CA LYS A 178 -7.01 51.98 27.91
C LYS A 178 -8.13 51.11 27.33
N ALA A 179 -8.22 51.00 26.00
CA ALA A 179 -9.19 50.13 25.34
C ALA A 179 -8.88 48.64 25.57
N ALA A 180 -7.60 48.25 25.56
CA ALA A 180 -7.16 46.89 25.86
C ALA A 180 -7.48 46.49 27.30
N MET A 181 -7.24 47.38 28.27
CA MET A 181 -7.66 47.19 29.67
C MET A 181 -9.17 47.00 29.81
N LYS A 182 -9.97 47.75 29.03
CA LYS A 182 -11.44 47.67 29.05
C LYS A 182 -12.02 46.43 28.33
N THR A 183 -11.25 45.85 27.40
CA THR A 183 -11.65 44.69 26.57
C THR A 183 -11.03 43.37 27.02
N GLN A 184 -10.32 43.33 28.15
CA GLN A 184 -9.99 42.07 28.80
C GLN A 184 -11.31 41.38 29.22
N THR A 185 -11.77 40.47 28.39
CA THR A 185 -12.95 39.66 28.65
C THR A 185 -12.63 38.62 29.73
N ASN A 186 -13.57 38.41 30.65
CA ASN A 186 -13.46 37.32 31.63
C ASN A 186 -13.33 35.99 30.88
N LYS A 187 -12.27 35.22 31.19
CA LYS A 187 -11.88 33.98 30.50
C LYS A 187 -12.93 32.86 30.58
N SER A 188 -13.96 33.02 31.41
CA SER A 188 -15.12 32.14 31.47
C SER A 188 -16.28 32.77 30.71
N TYR A 189 -16.47 32.35 29.46
CA TYR A 189 -17.68 32.61 28.69
C TYR A 189 -18.93 32.34 29.56
N GLY A 190 -19.83 33.33 29.66
CA GLY A 190 -21.05 33.25 30.47
C GLY A 190 -21.04 33.98 31.83
N TYR A 191 -19.91 34.55 32.27
CA TYR A 191 -19.86 35.35 33.51
C TYR A 191 -19.91 36.86 33.23
N VAL A 192 -21.08 37.47 33.42
CA VAL A 192 -21.27 38.94 33.38
C VAL A 192 -20.95 39.51 34.76
N PRO A 193 -20.00 40.45 34.90
CA PRO A 193 -19.74 41.16 36.17
C PRO A 193 -21.01 41.82 36.71
N SER A 194 -21.18 41.83 38.03
CA SER A 194 -22.34 42.44 38.70
C SER A 194 -22.53 43.92 38.36
N GLU A 195 -21.42 44.64 38.14
CA GLU A 195 -21.39 46.04 37.73
C GLU A 195 -22.13 46.31 36.40
N ASN A 196 -22.20 45.31 35.52
CA ASN A 196 -22.81 45.42 34.20
C ASN A 196 -24.24 44.86 34.16
N LYS A 197 -24.78 44.37 35.29
CA LYS A 197 -26.13 43.82 35.37
C LYS A 197 -27.15 44.91 35.70
N LYS A 198 -28.36 44.80 35.13
CA LYS A 198 -29.48 45.72 35.40
C LYS A 198 -30.01 45.63 36.83
N ASP A 199 -29.91 44.45 37.46
CA ASP A 199 -30.30 44.24 38.85
C ASP A 199 -29.03 44.21 39.72
N VAL A 200 -28.90 45.22 40.58
CA VAL A 200 -27.78 45.40 41.51
C VAL A 200 -28.15 44.96 42.93
N ARG A 201 -29.39 44.48 43.14
CA ARG A 201 -29.84 44.01 44.46
C ARG A 201 -29.03 42.80 44.89
N SER A 202 -28.79 42.70 46.19
CA SER A 202 -28.16 41.50 46.74
C SER A 202 -29.09 40.29 46.61
N ILE A 203 -28.51 39.09 46.62
CA ILE A 203 -29.26 37.82 46.56
C ILE A 203 -30.27 37.76 47.72
N GLU A 204 -29.85 38.18 48.91
CA GLU A 204 -30.67 38.20 50.11
C GLU A 204 -31.86 39.15 49.98
N GLN A 205 -31.64 40.36 49.46
CA GLN A 205 -32.70 41.33 49.20
C GLN A 205 -33.73 40.78 48.20
N THR A 206 -33.26 40.08 47.17
CA THR A 206 -34.12 39.46 46.18
C THR A 206 -34.95 38.31 46.80
N MET A 207 -34.35 37.49 47.67
CA MET A 207 -35.08 36.43 48.37
C MET A 207 -36.14 37.01 49.31
N ALA A 208 -35.83 38.09 50.03
CA ALA A 208 -36.78 38.78 50.89
C ALA A 208 -37.97 39.33 50.09
N ASP A 209 -37.72 39.98 48.94
CA ASP A 209 -38.77 40.49 48.05
C ASP A 209 -39.66 39.37 47.49
N ILE A 210 -39.07 38.23 47.12
CA ILE A 210 -39.83 37.05 46.67
C ILE A 210 -40.72 36.51 47.79
N MET A 211 -40.20 36.38 49.01
CA MET A 211 -40.96 35.90 50.16
C MET A 211 -42.09 36.87 50.53
N ALA A 212 -41.81 38.17 50.55
CA ALA A 212 -42.81 39.21 50.81
C ALA A 212 -43.92 39.20 49.75
N LYS A 213 -43.56 39.13 48.46
CA LYS A 213 -44.52 39.05 47.36
C LYS A 213 -45.35 37.76 47.42
N LYS A 214 -44.75 36.63 47.82
CA LYS A 214 -45.47 35.37 48.01
C LYS A 214 -46.47 35.47 49.16
N LYS A 215 -46.11 36.12 50.27
CA LYS A 215 -47.00 36.36 51.41
C LYS A 215 -48.16 37.31 51.06
N GLN A 216 -47.90 38.36 50.29
CA GLN A 216 -48.94 39.28 49.82
C GLN A 216 -49.93 38.59 48.86
N LYS A 217 -49.45 37.75 47.94
CA LYS A 217 -50.34 36.97 47.05
C LYS A 217 -51.27 36.03 47.81
N LEU A 218 -50.85 35.45 48.94
CA LEU A 218 -51.71 34.61 49.77
C LEU A 218 -52.79 35.39 50.54
N HIS A 219 -52.61 36.70 50.75
CA HIS A 219 -53.61 37.56 51.39
C HIS A 219 -54.57 38.22 50.39
N THR A 220 -54.34 38.05 49.09
CA THR A 220 -55.15 38.64 48.02
C THR A 220 -55.53 37.54 47.03
N ASP A 221 -56.50 36.71 47.41
CA ASP A 221 -57.24 35.86 46.47
C ASP A 221 -58.60 36.52 46.12
N PRO A 222 -59.13 36.25 44.92
CA PRO A 222 -59.71 37.26 44.05
C PRO A 222 -61.22 37.40 44.25
N SER A 223 -61.64 38.53 44.82
CA SER A 223 -63.05 38.92 44.84
C SER A 223 -63.18 40.42 44.58
N GLU A 224 -63.17 40.81 43.32
CA GLU A 224 -63.84 42.01 42.75
C GLU A 224 -63.59 41.97 41.23
N SER A 225 -64.48 41.30 40.49
CA SER A 225 -65.67 41.88 39.85
C SER A 225 -65.37 42.69 38.60
N SER A 226 -65.56 42.01 37.47
CA SER A 226 -66.14 42.54 36.23
C SER A 226 -67.13 43.69 36.44
N SER A 227 -66.97 44.79 35.69
CA SER A 227 -68.01 45.46 34.87
C SER A 227 -67.86 46.98 34.78
N SER A 228 -67.51 47.47 33.59
CA SER A 228 -67.85 48.80 33.03
C SER A 228 -67.40 48.77 31.56
N ALA A 229 -68.28 48.35 30.64
CA ALA A 229 -69.18 49.21 29.84
C ALA A 229 -68.38 50.15 28.90
N LEU A 230 -68.29 49.85 27.60
CA LEU A 230 -69.22 50.24 26.50
C LEU A 230 -69.02 51.68 25.98
N SER A 231 -69.12 51.78 24.65
CA SER A 231 -69.38 52.95 23.77
C SER A 231 -68.30 54.02 23.54
N GLU A 232 -67.82 54.11 22.29
CA GLU A 232 -68.07 55.21 21.30
C GLU A 232 -67.11 55.00 20.11
N THR A 233 -67.64 54.59 18.95
CA THR A 233 -67.67 55.35 17.67
C THR A 233 -66.33 55.88 17.18
#